data_AF-A0A947EJ35-F1
#
_entry.id   AF-A0A947EJ35-F1
#
_cell.length_a   1.000
_cell.length_b   1.000
_cell.length_c   1.000
_cell.angle_alpha   90.00
_cell.angle_beta   90.00
_cell.angle_gamma   90.00
#
_symmetry.space_group_name_H-M   'P 1'
#
loop_
_entity.id
_entity.type
_entity.pdbx_description
1 polymer ?
#
loop_
_entity_poly.entity_id
_entity_poly.type
_entity_poly.pdbx_seq_one_letter_code
_entity_poly.pdbx_strand_id
1 'polypeptide(L)'
;MKTKLLFGLLLLLGMSAKAQTCNSNTFNSPGAPSSCTYTYTSSGWENASGTPIAAPQSIEPGESVCIMANNSDTIGSSKFKGTLYISSGVSFTGEIDSFTDATLVIQGTADFSTNPSINDSDVYIHSSGFMQVPGQLQPNGTSMIHVVGEMETLADLNVTGQAEMVVYDGGKVTVANGAQISNDVSNCGLILVEAGEVHTGGGSSLINLCSLYIYEDLVLDGPYTNDGLIVVKGDLSFNGHALTNNNVVMVKNLYMNNDDIIGNGSTSMLFVEFHSELTAGSTITGHYYYDADDGGGFDVVCASCVEDIDLINYVDLTGTVAELTENCGAELKPNYIKEKATLDFDGVDDYVSTTKFIEGQDEVTMMGWVKIDPSNAGKVVTLFGED
;
A
#
# COMPACT_ATOMS: atom_id res chain seq x y z
N MET A 1 -11.31 -14.61 -62.69
CA MET A 1 -11.20 -13.15 -62.47
C MET A 1 -12.10 -12.77 -61.29
N LYS A 2 -11.57 -11.98 -60.35
CA LYS A 2 -12.12 -11.59 -59.02
C LYS A 2 -11.68 -12.43 -57.83
N THR A 3 -10.40 -12.21 -57.54
CA THR A 3 -9.68 -12.21 -56.26
C THR A 3 -10.51 -11.73 -55.07
N LYS A 4 -10.46 -12.46 -53.96
CA LYS A 4 -10.50 -11.91 -52.60
C LYS A 4 -9.40 -12.60 -51.79
N LEU A 5 -8.21 -11.98 -51.83
CA LEU A 5 -7.11 -12.25 -50.92
C LEU A 5 -7.56 -11.77 -49.54
N LEU A 6 -7.79 -12.70 -48.61
CA LEU A 6 -7.96 -12.37 -47.20
C LEU A 6 -6.54 -12.15 -46.66
N PHE A 7 -6.10 -10.90 -46.68
CA PHE A 7 -4.89 -10.46 -45.99
C PHE A 7 -5.18 -10.58 -44.49
N GLY A 8 -4.82 -11.72 -43.90
CA GLY A 8 -4.68 -11.87 -42.46
C GLY A 8 -3.49 -11.05 -42.02
N LEU A 9 -3.72 -9.75 -41.82
CA LEU A 9 -2.77 -8.86 -41.17
C LEU A 9 -2.67 -9.35 -39.72
N LEU A 10 -1.63 -10.13 -39.47
CA LEU A 10 -1.12 -10.43 -38.15
C LEU A 10 -0.80 -9.07 -37.51
N LEU A 11 -1.75 -8.50 -36.77
CA LEU A 11 -1.43 -7.49 -35.77
C LEU A 11 -0.56 -8.21 -34.75
N LEU A 12 0.76 -8.16 -34.94
CA LEU A 12 1.65 -8.11 -33.79
C LEU A 12 1.19 -6.90 -32.98
N LEU A 13 0.35 -7.15 -31.98
CA LEU A 13 0.21 -6.30 -30.83
C LEU A 13 1.61 -6.28 -30.18
N GLY A 14 2.47 -5.40 -30.69
CA GLY A 14 3.49 -4.79 -29.86
C GLY A 14 2.74 -3.98 -28.81
N MET A 15 2.24 -4.67 -27.78
CA MET A 15 1.97 -4.03 -26.51
C MET A 15 3.33 -3.51 -26.04
N SER A 16 3.65 -2.28 -26.43
CA SER A 16 4.56 -1.47 -25.63
C SER A 16 3.89 -1.40 -24.28
N ALA A 17 4.27 -2.29 -23.35
CA ALA A 17 3.97 -2.12 -21.95
C ALA A 17 4.39 -0.69 -21.63
N LYS A 18 3.45 0.18 -21.30
CA LYS A 18 3.80 1.51 -20.81
C LYS A 18 4.71 1.26 -19.62
N ALA A 19 5.90 1.87 -19.61
CA ALA A 19 6.77 1.81 -18.46
C ALA A 19 5.96 2.30 -17.26
N GLN A 20 5.75 1.42 -16.28
CA GLN A 20 5.01 1.76 -15.09
C GLN A 20 5.92 2.59 -14.19
N THR A 21 5.35 3.59 -13.52
CA THR A 21 6.08 4.46 -12.60
C THR A 21 5.38 4.49 -11.26
N CYS A 22 6.13 4.38 -10.17
CA CYS A 22 5.65 4.55 -8.81
C CYS A 22 6.61 5.47 -8.04
N ASN A 23 6.11 6.60 -7.54
CA ASN A 23 6.92 7.58 -6.81
C ASN A 23 8.26 7.92 -7.53
N SER A 24 8.20 8.27 -8.82
CA SER A 24 9.36 8.51 -9.70
C SER A 24 10.24 7.30 -10.04
N ASN A 25 10.03 6.13 -9.43
CA ASN A 25 10.69 4.88 -9.82
C ASN A 25 10.03 4.30 -11.06
N THR A 26 10.81 4.01 -12.10
CA THR A 26 10.30 3.38 -13.33
C THR A 26 10.60 1.89 -13.33
N PHE A 27 9.61 1.05 -13.65
CA PHE A 27 9.86 -0.39 -13.84
C PHE A 27 10.70 -0.60 -15.10
N ASN A 28 11.99 -0.87 -14.92
CA ASN A 28 12.95 -1.04 -16.00
C ASN A 28 13.62 -2.41 -15.91
N SER A 29 12.83 -3.46 -16.05
CA SER A 29 13.36 -4.82 -16.07
C SER A 29 14.20 -5.08 -17.34
N PRO A 30 15.34 -5.78 -17.24
CA PRO A 30 16.12 -6.18 -18.41
C PRO A 30 15.38 -7.19 -19.32
N GLY A 31 14.29 -7.77 -18.84
CA GLY A 31 13.49 -8.76 -19.58
C GLY A 31 14.21 -10.09 -19.76
N ALA A 32 13.70 -10.91 -20.68
CA ALA A 32 14.31 -12.20 -21.01
C ALA A 32 15.69 -11.99 -21.66
N PRO A 33 16.74 -12.71 -21.22
CA PRO A 33 18.04 -12.69 -21.88
C PRO A 33 17.90 -13.08 -23.37
N SER A 34 18.64 -12.40 -24.25
CA SER A 34 18.65 -12.74 -25.69
C SER A 34 19.29 -14.10 -25.96
N SER A 35 20.16 -14.55 -25.06
CA SER A 35 20.73 -15.90 -24.99
C SER A 35 21.00 -16.27 -23.53
N CYS A 36 20.96 -17.56 -23.23
CA CYS A 36 21.20 -18.07 -21.89
C CYS A 36 22.50 -18.87 -21.83
N THR A 37 23.32 -18.68 -20.79
CA THR A 37 24.50 -19.52 -20.54
C THR A 37 24.08 -20.97 -20.26
N TYR A 38 23.01 -21.11 -19.46
CA TYR A 38 22.40 -22.37 -19.08
C TYR A 38 20.89 -22.28 -19.29
N THR A 39 20.29 -23.29 -19.90
CA THR A 39 18.85 -23.36 -20.12
C THR A 39 18.32 -24.67 -19.58
N TYR A 40 17.23 -24.62 -18.81
CA TYR A 40 16.44 -25.80 -18.50
C TYR A 40 15.25 -25.88 -19.46
N THR A 41 15.16 -26.99 -20.18
CA THR A 41 14.08 -27.27 -21.13
C THR A 41 13.32 -28.53 -20.73
N SER A 42 12.27 -28.90 -21.47
CA SER A 42 11.57 -30.18 -21.26
C SER A 42 12.46 -31.42 -21.43
N SER A 43 13.64 -31.28 -22.06
CA SER A 43 14.63 -32.34 -22.22
C SER A 43 15.73 -32.34 -21.16
N GLY A 44 15.71 -31.38 -20.23
CA GLY A 44 16.71 -31.21 -19.17
C GLY A 44 17.61 -29.99 -19.40
N TRP A 45 18.74 -29.96 -18.67
CA TRP A 45 19.72 -28.88 -18.72
C TRP A 45 20.59 -28.93 -19.97
N GLU A 46 20.77 -27.77 -20.60
CA GLU A 46 21.68 -27.57 -21.71
C GLU A 46 22.52 -26.30 -21.53
N ASN A 47 23.71 -26.28 -22.09
CA ASN A 47 24.53 -25.07 -22.19
C ASN A 47 24.09 -24.19 -23.38
N ALA A 48 24.72 -23.04 -23.55
CA ALA A 48 24.47 -22.11 -24.66
C ALA A 48 24.57 -22.72 -26.08
N SER A 49 25.20 -23.88 -26.25
CA SER A 49 25.31 -24.60 -27.53
C SER A 49 24.25 -25.71 -27.70
N GLY A 50 23.31 -25.85 -26.76
CA GLY A 50 22.31 -26.92 -26.73
C GLY A 50 22.88 -28.29 -26.37
N THR A 51 24.08 -28.34 -25.76
CA THR A 51 24.67 -29.60 -25.31
C THR A 51 24.15 -29.94 -23.91
N PRO A 52 23.67 -31.16 -23.67
CA PRO A 52 23.19 -31.57 -22.34
C PRO A 52 24.29 -31.45 -21.28
N ILE A 53 23.92 -30.94 -20.11
CA ILE A 53 24.77 -30.77 -18.94
C ILE A 53 24.02 -31.20 -17.67
N ALA A 54 24.69 -31.18 -16.52
CA ALA A 54 24.02 -31.25 -15.22
C ALA A 54 23.54 -29.85 -14.78
N ALA A 55 22.69 -29.80 -13.76
CA ALA A 55 22.25 -28.54 -13.14
C ALA A 55 23.45 -27.68 -12.73
N PRO A 56 23.52 -26.39 -13.12
CA PRO A 56 24.68 -25.56 -12.87
C PRO A 56 24.77 -25.18 -11.38
N GLN A 57 25.95 -25.38 -10.78
CA GLN A 57 26.15 -25.23 -9.32
C GLN A 57 26.90 -23.95 -8.90
N SER A 58 27.55 -23.25 -9.84
CA SER A 58 28.24 -21.97 -9.59
C SER A 58 27.90 -21.05 -10.75
N ILE A 59 27.22 -19.94 -10.46
CA ILE A 59 26.82 -18.96 -11.47
C ILE A 59 27.62 -17.68 -11.23
N GLU A 60 28.45 -17.33 -12.21
CA GLU A 60 29.33 -16.16 -12.16
C GLU A 60 28.67 -14.89 -12.72
N PRO A 61 29.25 -13.71 -12.43
CA PRO A 61 28.77 -12.45 -13.01
C PRO A 61 28.76 -12.50 -14.55
N GLY A 62 27.64 -12.07 -15.13
CA GLY A 62 27.44 -12.06 -16.58
C GLY A 62 26.96 -13.40 -17.17
N GLU A 63 26.86 -14.47 -16.37
CA GLU A 63 26.17 -15.68 -16.80
C GLU A 63 24.65 -15.56 -16.58
N SER A 64 23.88 -16.31 -17.38
CA SER A 64 22.43 -16.35 -17.27
C SER A 64 21.89 -17.78 -17.24
N VAL A 65 20.92 -18.00 -16.36
CA VAL A 65 20.16 -19.25 -16.20
C VAL A 65 18.72 -19.00 -16.61
N CYS A 66 18.23 -19.74 -17.60
CA CYS A 66 16.87 -19.61 -18.10
C CYS A 66 16.05 -20.88 -17.85
N ILE A 67 14.99 -20.74 -17.07
CA ILE A 67 14.04 -21.82 -16.80
C ILE A 67 12.89 -21.72 -17.80
N MET A 68 12.90 -22.61 -18.80
CA MET A 68 11.95 -22.64 -19.91
C MET A 68 10.93 -23.78 -19.80
N ALA A 69 11.08 -24.66 -18.81
CA ALA A 69 10.15 -25.71 -18.44
C ALA A 69 10.18 -25.91 -16.91
N ASN A 70 9.14 -26.52 -16.34
CA ASN A 70 9.03 -26.67 -14.89
C ASN A 70 10.24 -27.39 -14.31
N ASN A 71 10.88 -26.78 -13.33
CA ASN A 71 12.13 -27.25 -12.75
C ASN A 71 12.06 -27.26 -11.22
N SER A 72 12.70 -28.24 -10.59
CA SER A 72 12.81 -28.37 -9.14
C SER A 72 14.24 -28.74 -8.72
N ASP A 73 15.23 -28.49 -9.58
CA ASP A 73 16.61 -28.86 -9.29
C ASP A 73 17.27 -27.78 -8.43
N THR A 74 18.18 -28.18 -7.55
CA THR A 74 19.07 -27.25 -6.86
C THR A 74 20.06 -26.63 -7.85
N ILE A 75 20.10 -25.30 -7.91
CA ILE A 75 21.02 -24.53 -8.76
C ILE A 75 21.80 -23.51 -7.94
N GLY A 76 23.05 -23.24 -8.33
CA GLY A 76 23.85 -22.21 -7.67
C GLY A 76 24.13 -22.48 -6.18
N SER A 77 24.22 -23.74 -5.77
CA SER A 77 24.30 -24.19 -4.36
C SER A 77 25.46 -23.61 -3.54
N SER A 78 26.44 -22.95 -4.19
CA SER A 78 27.52 -22.24 -3.50
C SER A 78 27.48 -20.72 -3.72
N LYS A 79 26.88 -20.26 -4.83
CA LYS A 79 26.80 -18.86 -5.22
C LYS A 79 25.95 -18.65 -6.48
N PHE A 80 25.04 -17.67 -6.45
CA PHE A 80 24.37 -17.16 -7.64
C PHE A 80 24.67 -15.66 -7.83
N LYS A 81 25.45 -15.30 -8.87
CA LYS A 81 25.80 -13.89 -9.21
C LYS A 81 25.41 -13.43 -10.61
N GLY A 82 24.64 -14.25 -11.31
CA GLY A 82 24.24 -14.00 -12.69
C GLY A 82 22.80 -13.50 -12.80
N THR A 83 22.19 -13.76 -13.95
CA THR A 83 20.76 -13.53 -14.16
C THR A 83 19.99 -14.84 -14.04
N LEU A 84 18.97 -14.89 -13.19
CA LEU A 84 17.95 -15.94 -13.20
C LEU A 84 16.74 -15.43 -13.99
N TYR A 85 16.35 -16.13 -15.04
CA TYR A 85 15.13 -15.85 -15.80
C TYR A 85 14.17 -17.04 -15.71
N ILE A 86 12.92 -16.78 -15.29
CA ILE A 86 11.85 -17.78 -15.27
C ILE A 86 10.77 -17.34 -16.25
N SER A 87 10.59 -18.15 -17.30
CA SER A 87 9.66 -17.84 -18.39
C SER A 87 8.20 -17.84 -17.94
N SER A 88 7.36 -17.05 -18.62
CA SER A 88 5.91 -17.05 -18.39
C SER A 88 5.31 -18.46 -18.53
N GLY A 89 4.41 -18.82 -17.59
CA GLY A 89 3.75 -20.13 -17.52
C GLY A 89 4.63 -21.28 -17.02
N VAL A 90 5.85 -21.00 -16.57
CA VAL A 90 6.81 -22.00 -16.06
C VAL A 90 7.01 -21.82 -14.55
N SER A 91 7.14 -22.91 -13.82
CA SER A 91 7.42 -22.90 -12.38
C SER A 91 8.83 -23.41 -12.07
N PHE A 92 9.58 -22.62 -11.30
CA PHE A 92 10.80 -23.05 -10.62
C PHE A 92 10.48 -23.28 -9.14
N THR A 93 10.75 -24.49 -8.66
CA THR A 93 10.51 -24.96 -7.27
C THR A 93 11.78 -25.51 -6.61
N GLY A 94 12.93 -25.23 -7.22
CA GLY A 94 14.22 -25.72 -6.77
C GLY A 94 14.84 -24.88 -5.68
N GLU A 95 15.99 -25.34 -5.19
CA GLU A 95 16.75 -24.68 -4.13
C GLU A 95 17.79 -23.72 -4.73
N ILE A 96 17.84 -22.51 -4.18
CA ILE A 96 18.92 -21.53 -4.38
C ILE A 96 19.16 -20.87 -3.03
N ASP A 97 20.33 -21.09 -2.43
CA ASP A 97 20.58 -20.61 -1.06
C ASP A 97 20.87 -19.11 -1.00
N SER A 98 21.47 -18.54 -2.04
CA SER A 98 21.93 -17.15 -2.02
C SER A 98 22.06 -16.52 -3.40
N PHE A 99 21.48 -15.32 -3.52
CA PHE A 99 21.73 -14.35 -4.57
C PHE A 99 22.67 -13.26 -4.06
N THR A 100 23.74 -12.98 -4.82
CA THR A 100 24.72 -11.94 -4.50
C THR A 100 25.21 -11.28 -5.78
N ASP A 101 24.98 -9.97 -5.93
CA ASP A 101 25.21 -9.25 -7.20
C ASP A 101 24.42 -9.87 -8.37
N ALA A 102 23.20 -10.36 -8.11
CA ALA A 102 22.39 -11.09 -9.09
C ALA A 102 21.21 -10.26 -9.62
N THR A 103 20.64 -10.73 -10.74
CA THR A 103 19.38 -10.19 -11.27
C THR A 103 18.37 -11.32 -11.42
N LEU A 104 17.19 -11.18 -10.83
CA LEU A 104 16.09 -12.13 -11.00
C LEU A 104 15.04 -11.48 -11.89
N VAL A 105 14.61 -12.21 -12.92
CA VAL A 105 13.54 -11.80 -13.83
C VAL A 105 12.48 -12.90 -13.84
N ILE A 106 11.37 -12.64 -13.17
CA ILE A 106 10.32 -13.61 -12.88
C ILE A 106 9.09 -13.25 -13.71
N GLN A 107 8.86 -13.99 -14.79
CA GLN A 107 7.63 -13.91 -15.60
C GLN A 107 6.69 -15.10 -15.37
N GLY A 108 7.21 -16.22 -14.88
CA GLY A 108 6.45 -17.36 -14.39
C GLY A 108 6.42 -17.40 -12.87
N THR A 109 6.54 -18.59 -12.29
CA THR A 109 6.48 -18.81 -10.84
C THR A 109 7.87 -19.15 -10.30
N ALA A 110 8.32 -18.40 -9.29
CA ALA A 110 9.47 -18.72 -8.45
C ALA A 110 8.98 -19.09 -7.05
N ASP A 111 8.80 -20.38 -6.77
CA ASP A 111 8.36 -20.88 -5.46
C ASP A 111 9.54 -21.58 -4.79
N PHE A 112 10.37 -20.81 -4.08
CA PHE A 112 11.62 -21.32 -3.56
C PHE A 112 11.38 -22.35 -2.46
N SER A 113 12.03 -23.53 -2.56
CA SER A 113 11.92 -24.57 -1.54
C SER A 113 12.76 -24.30 -0.29
N THR A 114 13.74 -23.41 -0.39
CA THR A 114 14.55 -22.87 0.72
C THR A 114 14.41 -21.35 0.76
N ASN A 115 14.83 -20.72 1.87
CA ASN A 115 14.80 -19.27 1.99
C ASN A 115 16.07 -18.65 1.38
N PRO A 116 16.03 -18.09 0.15
CA PRO A 116 17.22 -17.48 -0.46
C PRO A 116 17.60 -16.19 0.27
N SER A 117 18.90 -16.02 0.57
CA SER A 117 19.39 -14.69 0.93
C SER A 117 19.46 -13.80 -0.31
N ILE A 118 18.99 -12.55 -0.25
CA ILE A 118 19.06 -11.57 -1.35
C ILE A 118 20.01 -10.44 -0.92
N ASN A 119 21.20 -10.38 -1.52
CA ASN A 119 22.22 -9.38 -1.18
C ASN A 119 22.68 -8.66 -2.45
N ASP A 120 22.70 -7.33 -2.43
CA ASP A 120 23.12 -6.49 -3.55
C ASP A 120 22.52 -6.94 -4.90
N SER A 121 21.24 -7.33 -4.91
CA SER A 121 20.60 -7.96 -6.07
C SER A 121 19.30 -7.26 -6.46
N ASP A 122 18.99 -7.27 -7.76
CA ASP A 122 17.76 -6.73 -8.31
C ASP A 122 16.75 -7.86 -8.59
N VAL A 123 15.51 -7.70 -8.12
CA VAL A 123 14.43 -8.66 -8.35
C VAL A 123 13.31 -7.98 -9.13
N TYR A 124 12.97 -8.53 -10.30
CA TYR A 124 11.89 -8.05 -11.15
C TYR A 124 10.78 -9.10 -11.27
N ILE A 125 9.64 -8.86 -10.63
CA ILE A 125 8.44 -9.68 -10.75
C ILE A 125 7.49 -9.01 -11.74
N HIS A 126 7.36 -9.60 -12.93
CA HIS A 126 6.49 -9.09 -14.00
C HIS A 126 5.02 -9.37 -13.69
N SER A 127 4.09 -8.79 -14.45
CA SER A 127 2.65 -8.90 -14.20
C SER A 127 2.07 -10.33 -14.20
N SER A 128 2.68 -11.27 -14.93
CA SER A 128 2.32 -12.71 -14.85
C SER A 128 3.19 -13.50 -13.87
N GLY A 129 4.13 -12.81 -13.24
CA GLY A 129 5.11 -13.38 -12.34
C GLY A 129 4.55 -13.55 -10.93
N PHE A 130 4.94 -14.65 -10.29
CA PHE A 130 4.70 -14.90 -8.87
C PHE A 130 6.01 -15.33 -8.21
N MET A 131 6.34 -14.74 -7.07
CA MET A 131 7.48 -15.14 -6.25
C MET A 131 7.02 -15.46 -4.83
N GLN A 132 7.32 -16.65 -4.34
CA GLN A 132 7.11 -17.04 -2.95
C GLN A 132 8.44 -17.33 -2.27
N VAL A 133 8.59 -16.76 -1.07
CA VAL A 133 9.72 -17.00 -0.18
C VAL A 133 9.20 -17.73 1.06
N PRO A 134 9.71 -18.93 1.39
CA PRO A 134 9.13 -19.78 2.44
C PRO A 134 9.45 -19.34 3.87
N GLY A 135 10.33 -18.34 4.04
CA GLY A 135 10.72 -17.79 5.32
C GLY A 135 10.82 -16.27 5.24
N GLN A 136 11.51 -15.67 6.22
CA GLN A 136 11.65 -14.21 6.28
C GLN A 136 12.39 -13.70 5.03
N LEU A 137 11.78 -12.75 4.34
CA LEU A 137 12.41 -12.00 3.27
C LEU A 137 13.09 -10.76 3.84
N GLN A 138 14.43 -10.73 3.75
CA GLN A 138 15.24 -9.59 4.17
C GLN A 138 16.26 -9.27 3.07
N PRO A 139 15.92 -8.40 2.10
CA PRO A 139 16.91 -7.89 1.16
C PRO A 139 17.96 -7.07 1.92
N ASN A 140 19.24 -7.27 1.58
CA ASN A 140 20.37 -6.57 2.20
C ASN A 140 21.21 -5.83 1.15
N GLY A 141 22.11 -4.97 1.64
CA GLY A 141 22.96 -4.16 0.77
C GLY A 141 22.11 -3.22 -0.07
N THR A 142 22.50 -2.99 -1.32
CA THR A 142 21.74 -2.11 -2.24
C THR A 142 20.68 -2.87 -3.05
N SER A 143 20.11 -3.95 -2.50
CA SER A 143 19.12 -4.76 -3.21
C SER A 143 17.84 -3.96 -3.49
N MET A 144 17.25 -4.18 -4.67
CA MET A 144 16.00 -3.55 -5.07
C MET A 144 14.98 -4.60 -5.51
N ILE A 145 13.77 -4.54 -4.95
CA ILE A 145 12.68 -5.45 -5.31
C ILE A 145 11.60 -4.66 -6.05
N HIS A 146 11.28 -5.08 -7.28
CA HIS A 146 10.28 -4.50 -8.15
C HIS A 146 9.11 -5.47 -8.35
N VAL A 147 7.91 -5.09 -7.90
CA VAL A 147 6.73 -5.96 -7.92
C VAL A 147 5.63 -5.36 -8.81
N VAL A 148 5.43 -5.95 -9.99
CA VAL A 148 4.28 -5.68 -10.89
C VAL A 148 3.28 -6.85 -10.87
N GLY A 149 3.76 -8.06 -10.63
CA GLY A 149 2.92 -9.24 -10.38
C GLY A 149 2.70 -9.46 -8.89
N GLU A 150 2.94 -10.68 -8.42
CA GLU A 150 2.64 -11.08 -7.05
C GLU A 150 3.90 -11.56 -6.32
N MET A 151 4.05 -11.12 -5.07
CA MET A 151 5.08 -11.59 -4.15
C MET A 151 4.45 -12.04 -2.84
N GLU A 152 4.90 -13.17 -2.31
CA GLU A 152 4.47 -13.70 -1.03
C GLU A 152 5.69 -14.07 -0.18
N THR A 153 5.66 -13.66 1.09
CA THR A 153 6.59 -14.14 2.12
C THR A 153 5.78 -14.88 3.18
N LEU A 154 6.15 -16.14 3.43
CA LEU A 154 5.45 -17.00 4.41
C LEU A 154 5.87 -16.73 5.86
N ALA A 155 6.70 -15.71 6.09
CA ALA A 155 7.04 -15.19 7.41
C ALA A 155 7.15 -13.65 7.32
N ASP A 156 8.14 -13.05 8.01
CA ASP A 156 8.26 -11.60 8.08
C ASP A 156 8.83 -10.97 6.79
N LEU A 157 8.49 -9.70 6.54
CA LEU A 157 9.14 -8.84 5.54
C LEU A 157 9.97 -7.75 6.22
N ASN A 158 11.29 -7.77 6.01
CA ASN A 158 12.19 -6.78 6.62
C ASN A 158 12.95 -5.98 5.55
N VAL A 159 12.44 -4.79 5.21
CA VAL A 159 13.10 -3.85 4.29
C VAL A 159 13.86 -2.81 5.12
N THR A 160 15.15 -3.04 5.31
CA THR A 160 16.00 -2.24 6.21
C THR A 160 17.35 -1.91 5.55
N GLY A 161 18.16 -1.10 6.21
CA GLY A 161 19.50 -0.76 5.74
C GLY A 161 19.50 0.12 4.50
N GLN A 162 19.98 -0.41 3.37
CA GLN A 162 20.02 0.26 2.06
C GLN A 162 19.12 -0.42 1.02
N ALA A 163 18.39 -1.47 1.41
CA ALA A 163 17.51 -2.18 0.50
C ALA A 163 16.22 -1.39 0.29
N GLU A 164 15.68 -1.46 -0.93
CA GLU A 164 14.48 -0.73 -1.33
C GLU A 164 13.46 -1.68 -1.96
N MET A 165 12.18 -1.30 -1.90
CA MET A 165 11.10 -2.03 -2.57
C MET A 165 10.15 -1.06 -3.27
N VAL A 166 9.71 -1.44 -4.46
CA VAL A 166 8.69 -0.71 -5.23
C VAL A 166 7.60 -1.68 -5.65
N VAL A 167 6.40 -1.45 -5.13
CA VAL A 167 5.18 -2.14 -5.55
C VAL A 167 4.49 -1.23 -6.56
N TYR A 168 4.39 -1.67 -7.80
CA TYR A 168 3.80 -0.90 -8.90
C TYR A 168 2.29 -1.13 -8.99
N ASP A 169 1.62 -0.35 -9.83
CA ASP A 169 0.20 -0.51 -10.13
C ASP A 169 -0.11 -1.95 -10.62
N GLY A 170 -1.06 -2.60 -9.96
CA GLY A 170 -1.42 -4.00 -10.19
C GLY A 170 -0.57 -5.01 -9.42
N GLY A 171 0.54 -4.56 -8.83
CA GLY A 171 1.42 -5.38 -8.00
C GLY A 171 0.80 -5.68 -6.64
N LYS A 172 1.07 -6.89 -6.13
CA LYS A 172 0.61 -7.33 -4.81
C LYS A 172 1.75 -7.96 -4.02
N VAL A 173 1.90 -7.54 -2.77
CA VAL A 173 2.79 -8.14 -1.78
C VAL A 173 1.93 -8.67 -0.64
N THR A 174 2.08 -9.96 -0.34
CA THR A 174 1.44 -10.60 0.83
C THR A 174 2.52 -11.00 1.83
N VAL A 175 2.33 -10.64 3.09
CA VAL A 175 3.22 -10.96 4.21
C VAL A 175 2.40 -11.76 5.21
N ALA A 176 2.78 -13.02 5.42
CA ALA A 176 2.01 -13.93 6.27
C ALA A 176 2.13 -13.60 7.77
N ASN A 177 3.20 -12.93 8.18
CA ASN A 177 3.46 -12.49 9.54
C ASN A 177 3.86 -10.99 9.52
N GLY A 178 4.72 -10.51 10.42
CA GLY A 178 4.96 -9.08 10.60
C GLY A 178 5.84 -8.43 9.53
N ALA A 179 5.94 -7.11 9.57
CA ALA A 179 6.85 -6.38 8.69
C ALA A 179 7.63 -5.28 9.43
N GLN A 180 8.95 -5.22 9.20
CA GLN A 180 9.77 -4.09 9.60
C GLN A 180 10.19 -3.32 8.35
N ILE A 181 9.66 -2.10 8.21
CA ILE A 181 9.98 -1.20 7.11
C ILE A 181 10.76 -0.02 7.70
N SER A 182 12.08 -0.06 7.53
CA SER A 182 12.96 1.01 8.00
C SER A 182 13.81 1.63 6.89
N ASN A 183 13.40 1.44 5.64
CA ASN A 183 13.96 2.12 4.48
C ASN A 183 12.86 2.37 3.42
N ASP A 184 13.21 2.97 2.29
CA ASP A 184 12.24 3.38 1.27
C ASP A 184 11.47 2.20 0.66
N VAL A 185 10.14 2.26 0.84
CA VAL A 185 9.17 1.37 0.21
C VAL A 185 8.13 2.24 -0.48
N SER A 186 8.09 2.22 -1.81
CA SER A 186 7.08 2.94 -2.57
C SER A 186 5.95 1.99 -2.94
N ASN A 187 4.75 2.22 -2.41
CA ASN A 187 3.59 1.38 -2.64
C ASN A 187 2.55 2.07 -3.54
N CYS A 188 2.50 1.65 -4.81
CA CYS A 188 1.46 2.01 -5.78
C CYS A 188 0.58 0.81 -6.15
N GLY A 189 0.67 -0.29 -5.40
CA GLY A 189 -0.20 -1.47 -5.52
C GLY A 189 -0.77 -1.85 -4.16
N LEU A 190 -0.82 -3.14 -3.88
CA LEU A 190 -1.28 -3.65 -2.59
C LEU A 190 -0.12 -4.22 -1.77
N ILE A 191 -0.02 -3.78 -0.52
CA ILE A 191 0.70 -4.51 0.54
C ILE A 191 -0.33 -5.03 1.54
N LEU A 192 -0.37 -6.34 1.72
CA LEU A 192 -1.25 -7.06 2.63
C LEU A 192 -0.42 -7.77 3.69
N VAL A 193 -0.68 -7.48 4.96
CA VAL A 193 -0.04 -8.12 6.12
C VAL A 193 -1.09 -8.90 6.90
N GLU A 194 -1.00 -10.23 6.85
CA GLU A 194 -2.05 -11.15 7.31
C GLU A 194 -2.04 -11.42 8.82
N ALA A 195 -0.88 -11.30 9.47
CA ALA A 195 -0.70 -11.44 10.90
C ALA A 195 0.53 -10.65 11.36
N GLY A 196 0.72 -10.48 12.66
CA GLY A 196 1.86 -9.76 13.22
C GLY A 196 1.82 -8.23 13.02
N GLU A 197 2.64 -7.55 13.81
CA GLU A 197 2.74 -6.09 13.81
C GLU A 197 3.54 -5.57 12.61
N VAL A 198 3.15 -4.40 12.10
CA VAL A 198 3.92 -3.64 11.11
C VAL A 198 4.59 -2.47 11.80
N HIS A 199 5.91 -2.42 11.70
CA HIS A 199 6.72 -1.32 12.21
C HIS A 199 7.26 -0.48 11.06
N THR A 200 7.01 0.83 11.07
CA THR A 200 7.57 1.77 10.11
C THR A 200 8.47 2.77 10.82
N GLY A 201 9.77 2.90 10.48
CA GLY A 201 10.65 3.78 11.26
C GLY A 201 12.01 4.14 10.66
N GLY A 202 12.71 5.07 11.32
CA GLY A 202 13.93 5.68 10.77
C GLY A 202 13.61 6.77 9.74
N GLY A 203 14.54 7.12 8.86
CA GLY A 203 14.27 8.04 7.74
C GLY A 203 13.42 7.43 6.62
N SER A 204 12.80 6.27 6.88
CA SER A 204 12.10 5.44 5.91
C SER A 204 10.84 6.11 5.41
N SER A 205 10.73 6.22 4.10
CA SER A 205 9.53 6.67 3.43
C SER A 205 8.76 5.43 2.98
N LEU A 206 8.03 4.74 3.87
CA LEU A 206 6.92 3.93 3.36
C LEU A 206 5.93 4.93 2.76
N ILE A 207 6.02 5.11 1.45
CA ILE A 207 5.22 6.05 0.68
C ILE A 207 4.06 5.26 0.14
N ASN A 208 2.95 5.30 0.87
CA ASN A 208 1.72 4.65 0.46
C ASN A 208 0.93 5.58 -0.48
N LEU A 209 0.90 5.26 -1.77
CA LEU A 209 0.12 5.96 -2.79
C LEU A 209 -1.13 5.16 -3.21
N CYS A 210 -1.30 3.96 -2.68
CA CYS A 210 -2.31 2.97 -3.07
C CYS A 210 -2.78 2.25 -1.81
N SER A 211 -2.73 0.92 -1.68
CA SER A 211 -3.35 0.23 -0.52
C SER A 211 -2.36 -0.49 0.39
N LEU A 212 -2.47 -0.20 1.68
CA LEU A 212 -1.85 -0.95 2.77
C LEU A 212 -2.96 -1.53 3.66
N TYR A 213 -3.01 -2.86 3.77
CA TYR A 213 -3.99 -3.56 4.60
C TYR A 213 -3.28 -4.42 5.64
N ILE A 214 -3.59 -4.19 6.91
CA ILE A 214 -2.94 -4.83 8.07
C ILE A 214 -4.03 -5.45 8.95
N TYR A 215 -3.91 -6.74 9.25
CA TYR A 215 -4.88 -7.45 10.08
C TYR A 215 -4.70 -7.23 11.59
N GLU A 216 -3.48 -6.92 12.02
CA GLU A 216 -3.14 -6.61 13.41
C GLU A 216 -2.71 -5.13 13.52
N ASP A 217 -1.62 -4.83 14.21
CA ASP A 217 -1.28 -3.48 14.64
C ASP A 217 -0.28 -2.80 13.68
N LEU A 218 -0.38 -1.47 13.59
CA LEU A 218 0.58 -0.60 12.90
C LEU A 218 1.27 0.29 13.93
N VAL A 219 2.60 0.22 13.97
CA VAL A 219 3.46 0.98 14.87
C VAL A 219 4.31 1.96 14.07
N LEU A 220 4.12 3.25 14.32
CA LEU A 220 4.88 4.33 13.71
C LEU A 220 6.12 4.67 14.56
N ASP A 221 7.25 4.07 14.22
CA ASP A 221 8.62 4.34 14.72
C ASP A 221 9.33 5.50 13.98
N GLY A 222 8.60 6.26 13.15
CA GLY A 222 9.08 7.42 12.40
C GLY A 222 7.91 8.24 11.82
N PRO A 223 8.13 9.48 11.34
CA PRO A 223 7.11 10.25 10.64
C PRO A 223 6.61 9.52 9.40
N TYR A 224 5.31 9.55 9.16
CA TYR A 224 4.69 8.79 8.08
C TYR A 224 3.76 9.67 7.24
N THR A 225 3.80 9.51 5.92
CA THR A 225 2.86 10.16 4.99
C THR A 225 2.06 9.13 4.22
N ASN A 226 0.74 9.18 4.36
CA ASN A 226 -0.20 8.41 3.56
C ASN A 226 -0.84 9.28 2.47
N ASP A 227 -0.72 8.89 1.21
CA ASP A 227 -1.48 9.48 0.09
C ASP A 227 -2.51 8.49 -0.51
N GLY A 228 -2.59 7.27 0.04
CA GLY A 228 -3.47 6.19 -0.41
C GLY A 228 -4.52 5.77 0.63
N LEU A 229 -4.88 4.49 0.62
CA LEU A 229 -5.72 3.83 1.61
C LEU A 229 -4.85 3.04 2.60
N ILE A 230 -5.06 3.28 3.89
CA ILE A 230 -4.57 2.44 4.97
C ILE A 230 -5.77 1.81 5.67
N VAL A 231 -5.72 0.49 5.87
CA VAL A 231 -6.67 -0.24 6.71
C VAL A 231 -5.90 -0.99 7.77
N VAL A 232 -6.17 -0.71 9.05
CA VAL A 232 -5.59 -1.39 10.21
C VAL A 232 -6.73 -2.02 11.01
N LYS A 233 -6.75 -3.36 11.10
CA LYS A 233 -7.78 -4.09 11.85
C LYS A 233 -7.41 -4.30 13.32
N GLY A 234 -6.17 -4.03 13.71
CA GLY A 234 -5.75 -3.84 15.09
C GLY A 234 -5.67 -2.35 15.48
N ASP A 235 -4.69 -2.01 16.30
CA ASP A 235 -4.46 -0.68 16.83
C ASP A 235 -3.40 0.09 16.01
N LEU A 236 -3.55 1.41 15.93
CA LEU A 236 -2.55 2.33 15.40
C LEU A 236 -1.78 2.98 16.55
N SER A 237 -0.48 2.70 16.66
CA SER A 237 0.40 3.21 17.71
C SER A 237 1.44 4.19 17.17
N PHE A 238 1.72 5.22 17.95
CA PHE A 238 2.63 6.30 17.60
C PHE A 238 3.79 6.31 18.61
N ASN A 239 4.99 5.91 18.20
CA ASN A 239 6.16 5.93 19.08
C ASN A 239 6.76 7.35 19.18
N GLY A 240 5.91 8.35 19.44
CA GLY A 240 6.26 9.77 19.49
C GLY A 240 6.37 10.45 18.12
N HIS A 241 5.70 9.88 17.11
CA HIS A 241 5.75 10.36 15.73
C HIS A 241 4.35 10.71 15.20
N ALA A 242 4.28 11.66 14.27
CA ALA A 242 3.04 12.09 13.66
C ALA A 242 2.71 11.29 12.39
N LEU A 243 1.42 11.10 12.13
CA LEU A 243 0.88 10.60 10.87
C LEU A 243 0.35 11.77 10.04
N THR A 244 0.93 12.02 8.88
CA THR A 244 0.33 12.87 7.85
C THR A 244 -0.52 12.02 6.94
N ASN A 245 -1.84 12.23 6.94
CA ASN A 245 -2.77 11.50 6.11
C ASN A 245 -3.40 12.44 5.09
N ASN A 246 -3.04 12.30 3.81
CA ASN A 246 -3.60 13.08 2.70
C ASN A 246 -4.79 12.39 2.02
N ASN A 247 -5.16 11.19 2.46
CA ASN A 247 -6.23 10.40 1.85
C ASN A 247 -6.95 9.57 2.92
N VAL A 248 -7.12 8.25 2.79
CA VAL A 248 -7.97 7.47 3.72
C VAL A 248 -7.14 6.67 4.72
N VAL A 249 -7.48 6.81 6.00
CA VAL A 249 -7.07 5.90 7.07
C VAL A 249 -8.33 5.30 7.69
N MET A 250 -8.38 3.98 7.77
CA MET A 250 -9.41 3.20 8.46
C MET A 250 -8.75 2.37 9.56
N VAL A 251 -9.19 2.54 10.79
CA VAL A 251 -8.66 1.82 11.95
C VAL A 251 -9.78 1.20 12.77
N LYS A 252 -9.51 0.08 13.42
CA LYS A 252 -10.49 -0.56 14.30
C LYS A 252 -10.75 0.29 15.55
N ASN A 253 -9.67 0.62 16.26
CA ASN A 253 -9.67 1.54 17.38
C ASN A 253 -8.61 2.62 17.16
N LEU A 254 -8.83 3.77 17.78
CA LEU A 254 -7.88 4.87 17.79
C LEU A 254 -7.61 5.31 19.23
N TYR A 255 -6.39 5.09 19.71
CA TYR A 255 -5.93 5.56 21.02
C TYR A 255 -4.74 6.49 20.82
N MET A 256 -4.91 7.75 21.17
CA MET A 256 -3.86 8.77 21.04
C MET A 256 -3.48 9.34 22.40
N ASN A 257 -2.18 9.44 22.67
CA ASN A 257 -1.61 9.94 23.91
C ASN A 257 -0.38 10.81 23.64
N ASN A 258 -0.61 12.12 23.52
CA ASN A 258 0.40 13.09 23.08
C ASN A 258 0.91 12.76 21.65
N ASP A 259 -0.02 12.35 20.79
CA ASP A 259 0.22 11.97 19.39
C ASP A 259 -0.52 12.91 18.43
N ASP A 260 -0.09 12.93 17.16
CA ASP A 260 -0.64 13.82 16.14
C ASP A 260 -1.04 13.06 14.86
N ILE A 261 -2.28 13.28 14.40
CA ILE A 261 -2.72 12.91 13.04
C ILE A 261 -3.11 14.18 12.28
N ILE A 262 -2.45 14.43 11.15
CA ILE A 262 -2.54 15.68 10.40
C ILE A 262 -3.10 15.40 9.02
N GLY A 263 -4.25 16.02 8.73
CA GLY A 263 -4.94 15.94 7.46
C GLY A 263 -4.71 17.18 6.61
N ASN A 264 -5.10 17.11 5.34
CA ASN A 264 -4.95 18.19 4.37
C ASN A 264 -6.20 19.08 4.22
N GLY A 265 -7.27 18.77 4.95
CA GLY A 265 -8.52 19.53 4.97
C GLY A 265 -9.38 19.42 3.71
N SER A 266 -9.05 18.53 2.77
CA SER A 266 -9.76 18.45 1.48
C SER A 266 -10.07 17.03 1.01
N THR A 267 -9.15 16.08 1.20
CA THR A 267 -9.31 14.67 0.80
C THR A 267 -9.03 13.70 1.93
N SER A 268 -8.42 14.17 3.01
CA SER A 268 -8.11 13.37 4.19
C SER A 268 -9.38 12.89 4.88
N MET A 269 -9.51 11.58 4.98
CA MET A 269 -10.57 10.87 5.69
C MET A 269 -9.97 9.98 6.78
N LEU A 270 -10.60 9.99 7.95
CA LEU A 270 -10.26 9.13 9.07
C LEU A 270 -11.52 8.41 9.55
N PHE A 271 -11.49 7.08 9.46
CA PHE A 271 -12.58 6.20 9.84
C PHE A 271 -12.17 5.35 11.03
N VAL A 272 -12.97 5.38 12.09
CA VAL A 272 -12.80 4.54 13.27
C VAL A 272 -14.01 3.60 13.38
N GLU A 273 -13.76 2.30 13.60
CA GLU A 273 -14.84 1.31 13.62
C GLU A 273 -15.53 1.15 14.98
N PHE A 274 -14.80 1.32 16.10
CA PHE A 274 -15.31 0.95 17.42
C PHE A 274 -15.02 1.89 18.58
N HIS A 275 -13.83 2.47 18.69
CA HIS A 275 -13.48 3.31 19.84
C HIS A 275 -12.43 4.34 19.45
N SER A 276 -12.65 5.60 19.80
CA SER A 276 -11.75 6.71 19.52
C SER A 276 -11.50 7.58 20.75
N GLU A 277 -10.24 7.66 21.18
CA GLU A 277 -9.84 8.33 22.42
C GLU A 277 -8.58 9.20 22.25
N LEU A 278 -8.72 10.47 22.64
CA LEU A 278 -7.65 11.45 22.66
C LEU A 278 -7.29 11.80 24.11
N THR A 279 -6.05 11.52 24.48
CA THR A 279 -5.49 11.84 25.79
C THR A 279 -4.25 12.72 25.70
N ALA A 280 -3.89 13.35 26.83
CA ALA A 280 -2.63 14.06 27.05
C ALA A 280 -2.14 15.05 25.96
N GLY A 281 -3.04 15.85 25.38
CA GLY A 281 -2.65 16.88 24.40
C GLY A 281 -2.50 16.36 22.97
N SER A 282 -3.08 15.21 22.66
CA SER A 282 -3.17 14.69 21.29
C SER A 282 -3.92 15.64 20.36
N THR A 283 -3.57 15.58 19.07
CA THR A 283 -4.11 16.48 18.05
C THR A 283 -4.57 15.71 16.81
N ILE A 284 -5.80 15.97 16.37
CA ILE A 284 -6.28 15.56 15.04
C ILE A 284 -6.78 16.80 14.30
N THR A 285 -6.28 17.02 13.09
CA THR A 285 -6.64 18.21 12.29
C THR A 285 -6.90 17.86 10.83
N GLY A 286 -7.75 18.63 10.14
CA GLY A 286 -7.90 18.60 8.69
C GLY A 286 -8.46 17.30 8.11
N HIS A 287 -9.28 16.56 8.86
CA HIS A 287 -9.91 15.33 8.40
C HIS A 287 -11.42 15.46 8.30
N TYR A 288 -11.98 14.83 7.28
CA TYR A 288 -13.31 14.26 7.35
C TYR A 288 -13.27 13.05 8.28
N TYR A 289 -14.03 13.10 9.36
CA TYR A 289 -13.97 12.10 10.41
C TYR A 289 -15.31 11.39 10.56
N TYR A 290 -15.27 10.07 10.71
CA TYR A 290 -16.45 9.28 11.06
C TYR A 290 -16.07 8.17 12.02
N ASP A 291 -16.74 8.19 13.17
CA ASP A 291 -16.76 7.09 14.12
C ASP A 291 -18.05 6.29 13.92
N ALA A 292 -17.89 4.98 13.71
CA ALA A 292 -18.98 4.13 13.25
C ALA A 292 -19.88 3.64 14.38
N ASP A 293 -19.43 3.68 15.63
CA ASP A 293 -20.13 3.06 16.76
C ASP A 293 -21.22 3.97 17.37
N ASP A 294 -20.98 5.28 17.42
CA ASP A 294 -21.87 6.28 18.02
C ASP A 294 -22.47 7.28 17.01
N GLY A 295 -22.07 7.20 15.74
CA GLY A 295 -22.58 8.04 14.67
C GLY A 295 -21.83 9.37 14.50
N GLY A 296 -20.65 9.52 15.10
CA GLY A 296 -19.68 10.56 14.84
C GLY A 296 -19.27 11.34 16.08
N GLY A 297 -17.96 11.51 16.27
CA GLY A 297 -17.36 12.18 17.43
C GLY A 297 -16.29 11.30 18.06
N PHE A 298 -15.69 11.77 19.15
CA PHE A 298 -14.77 10.94 19.93
C PHE A 298 -15.43 10.46 21.21
N ASP A 299 -15.16 9.23 21.61
CA ASP A 299 -15.63 8.66 22.88
C ASP A 299 -15.05 9.42 24.08
N VAL A 300 -13.77 9.80 23.97
CA VAL A 300 -13.01 10.44 25.03
C VAL A 300 -12.10 11.51 24.47
N VAL A 301 -12.21 12.74 25.00
CA VAL A 301 -11.31 13.83 24.66
C VAL A 301 -10.82 14.56 25.91
N CYS A 302 -9.51 14.72 26.01
CA CYS A 302 -8.90 15.48 27.08
C CYS A 302 -9.06 17.00 26.89
N ALA A 303 -9.10 17.76 27.98
CA ALA A 303 -9.28 19.23 27.91
C ALA A 303 -8.15 19.99 27.17
N SER A 304 -6.98 19.38 27.02
CA SER A 304 -5.84 19.95 26.29
C SER A 304 -5.69 19.40 24.86
N CYS A 305 -6.55 18.47 24.46
CA CYS A 305 -6.52 17.83 23.15
C CYS A 305 -7.14 18.77 22.09
N VAL A 306 -6.75 18.60 20.84
CA VAL A 306 -7.21 19.42 19.72
C VAL A 306 -7.96 18.55 18.72
N GLU A 307 -9.20 18.95 18.45
CA GLU A 307 -10.08 18.39 17.42
C GLU A 307 -10.38 19.49 16.40
N ASP A 308 -9.73 19.45 15.25
CA ASP A 308 -10.03 20.34 14.11
C ASP A 308 -10.45 19.49 12.90
N ILE A 309 -11.62 18.87 13.04
CA ILE A 309 -12.15 17.89 12.09
C ILE A 309 -13.56 18.26 11.62
N ASP A 310 -13.95 17.70 10.48
CA ASP A 310 -15.30 17.79 9.95
C ASP A 310 -15.99 16.42 10.10
N LEU A 311 -16.95 16.36 11.02
CA LEU A 311 -17.74 15.15 11.26
C LEU A 311 -18.61 14.81 10.04
N ILE A 312 -18.52 13.56 9.61
CA ILE A 312 -19.40 12.97 8.61
C ILE A 312 -20.39 12.06 9.33
N ASN A 313 -21.67 12.08 8.93
CA ASN A 313 -22.72 11.31 9.61
C ASN A 313 -23.01 9.95 8.95
N TYR A 314 -22.50 9.73 7.73
CA TYR A 314 -22.72 8.49 7.00
C TYR A 314 -21.65 8.30 5.91
N VAL A 315 -20.99 7.15 5.95
CA VAL A 315 -20.01 6.71 4.96
C VAL A 315 -20.48 5.37 4.41
N ASP A 316 -20.50 5.22 3.09
CA ASP A 316 -20.75 3.90 2.51
C ASP A 316 -19.49 3.05 2.65
N LEU A 317 -19.36 2.36 3.79
CA LEU A 317 -18.28 1.40 4.02
C LEU A 317 -18.62 0.05 3.36
N THR A 318 -19.16 0.05 2.14
CA THR A 318 -19.54 -1.18 1.41
C THR A 318 -18.36 -2.04 1.01
N GLY A 319 -17.12 -1.57 1.20
CA GLY A 319 -15.91 -2.32 0.92
C GLY A 319 -15.84 -3.59 1.77
N THR A 320 -16.18 -4.72 1.18
CA THR A 320 -15.82 -6.05 1.68
C THR A 320 -14.29 -6.15 1.79
N VAL A 321 -13.78 -7.06 2.62
CA VAL A 321 -12.33 -7.34 2.70
C VAL A 321 -11.75 -7.60 1.31
N ALA A 322 -12.51 -8.27 0.44
CA ALA A 322 -12.12 -8.49 -0.94
C ALA A 322 -11.88 -7.16 -1.69
N GLU A 323 -12.83 -6.21 -1.64
CA GLU A 323 -12.69 -4.91 -2.31
C GLU A 323 -11.59 -4.04 -1.69
N LEU A 324 -11.42 -4.07 -0.37
CA LEU A 324 -10.34 -3.33 0.31
C LEU A 324 -8.94 -3.91 0.02
N THR A 325 -8.88 -5.16 -0.44
CA THR A 325 -7.65 -5.85 -0.86
C THR A 325 -7.58 -6.06 -2.38
N GLU A 326 -8.33 -5.28 -3.15
CA GLU A 326 -8.08 -5.10 -4.58
C GLU A 326 -6.92 -4.11 -4.82
N ASN A 327 -6.42 -4.02 -6.06
CA ASN A 327 -5.38 -3.07 -6.43
C ASN A 327 -5.86 -1.63 -6.21
N CYS A 328 -5.21 -0.92 -5.30
CA CYS A 328 -5.62 0.39 -4.75
C CYS A 328 -6.96 0.41 -3.99
N GLY A 329 -7.44 -0.77 -3.59
CA GLY A 329 -8.56 -0.92 -2.67
C GLY A 329 -9.86 -0.33 -3.19
N ALA A 330 -10.84 -0.20 -2.29
CA ALA A 330 -12.12 0.39 -2.62
C ALA A 330 -12.06 1.93 -2.60
N GLU A 331 -12.76 2.56 -3.56
CA GLU A 331 -13.01 3.99 -3.51
C GLU A 331 -14.06 4.29 -2.41
N LEU A 332 -13.58 4.70 -1.24
CA LEU A 332 -14.45 5.09 -0.13
C LEU A 332 -14.96 6.52 -0.36
N LYS A 333 -16.28 6.67 -0.46
CA LYS A 333 -16.93 7.97 -0.66
C LYS A 333 -17.81 8.32 0.53
N PRO A 334 -17.65 9.52 1.11
CA PRO A 334 -18.66 10.04 2.00
C PRO A 334 -19.93 10.30 1.19
N ASN A 335 -21.06 9.74 1.64
CA ASN A 335 -22.33 9.87 0.93
C ASN A 335 -22.93 11.29 1.06
N TYR A 336 -22.43 12.08 2.00
CA TYR A 336 -22.89 13.45 2.22
C TYR A 336 -21.81 14.28 2.95
N ILE A 337 -21.09 15.14 2.21
CA ILE A 337 -20.33 16.24 2.83
C ILE A 337 -21.35 17.35 3.06
N LYS A 338 -21.80 17.53 4.30
CA LYS A 338 -22.69 18.63 4.64
C LYS A 338 -21.89 19.92 4.51
N GLU A 339 -22.29 20.82 3.60
CA GLU A 339 -21.66 22.13 3.50
C GLU A 339 -21.73 22.83 4.87
N LYS A 340 -20.56 23.16 5.42
CA LYS A 340 -20.43 23.87 6.69
C LYS A 340 -20.52 25.37 6.40
N ALA A 341 -21.58 26.00 6.91
CA ALA A 341 -21.60 27.45 7.05
C ALA A 341 -21.09 27.79 8.45
N THR A 342 -19.94 28.46 8.54
CA THR A 342 -19.46 29.05 9.79
C THR A 342 -20.09 30.42 9.92
N LEU A 343 -20.92 30.61 10.94
CA LEU A 343 -21.39 31.91 11.38
C LEU A 343 -20.46 32.36 12.51
N ASP A 344 -19.70 33.43 12.32
CA ASP A 344 -19.04 34.13 13.41
C ASP A 344 -20.05 35.09 14.03
N PHE A 345 -20.38 34.88 15.31
CA PHE A 345 -21.33 35.72 16.03
C PHE A 345 -20.65 37.03 16.47
N ASP A 346 -20.28 37.87 15.51
CA ASP A 346 -19.56 39.13 15.70
C ASP A 346 -20.49 40.37 15.74
N GLY A 347 -21.79 40.17 15.45
CA GLY A 347 -22.79 41.24 15.46
C GLY A 347 -22.94 41.98 14.13
N VAL A 348 -22.26 41.55 13.06
CA VAL A 348 -22.28 42.20 11.74
C VAL A 348 -23.08 41.37 10.72
N ASP A 349 -23.00 40.04 10.78
CA ASP A 349 -23.63 39.13 9.80
C ASP A 349 -24.18 37.82 10.40
N ASP A 350 -24.82 37.91 11.57
CA ASP A 350 -25.29 36.76 12.37
C ASP A 350 -26.58 36.05 11.88
N TYR A 351 -26.95 36.13 10.60
CA TYR A 351 -28.22 35.54 10.12
C TYR A 351 -28.13 34.81 8.78
N VAL A 352 -28.72 33.62 8.72
CA VAL A 352 -29.06 32.93 7.48
C VAL A 352 -30.43 33.44 7.02
N SER A 353 -30.49 34.61 6.39
CA SER A 353 -31.73 35.04 5.71
C SER A 353 -31.55 34.92 4.21
N THR A 354 -32.16 33.89 3.62
CA THR A 354 -32.42 33.86 2.19
C THR A 354 -33.92 33.94 1.96
N THR A 355 -34.34 34.60 0.89
CA THR A 355 -35.76 34.81 0.52
C THR A 355 -36.48 33.49 0.14
N LYS A 356 -35.73 32.38 0.11
CA LYS A 356 -36.19 30.99 0.04
C LYS A 356 -35.42 30.23 1.11
N PHE A 357 -36.10 29.44 1.92
CA PHE A 357 -35.47 28.56 2.90
C PHE A 357 -34.46 27.65 2.18
N ILE A 358 -33.23 27.52 2.71
CA ILE A 358 -32.04 26.82 2.15
C ILE A 358 -32.33 26.07 0.83
N GLU A 359 -31.81 26.58 -0.28
CA GLU A 359 -31.97 26.00 -1.64
C GLU A 359 -33.40 25.86 -2.19
N GLY A 360 -34.39 26.47 -1.55
CA GLY A 360 -35.80 26.37 -1.96
C GLY A 360 -36.52 25.12 -1.45
N GLN A 361 -36.02 24.52 -0.37
CA GLN A 361 -36.67 23.40 0.31
C GLN A 361 -37.85 23.90 1.17
N ASP A 362 -38.96 23.15 1.17
CA ASP A 362 -40.16 23.49 1.95
C ASP A 362 -40.04 23.06 3.42
N GLU A 363 -39.13 22.12 3.74
CA GLU A 363 -38.82 21.63 5.09
C GLU A 363 -37.32 21.36 5.19
N VAL A 364 -36.68 21.78 6.29
CA VAL A 364 -35.29 21.41 6.60
C VAL A 364 -35.15 21.00 8.05
N THR A 365 -34.25 20.06 8.33
CA THR A 365 -33.81 19.73 9.69
C THR A 365 -32.46 20.42 9.93
N MET A 366 -32.42 21.28 10.94
CA MET A 366 -31.19 21.98 11.35
C MET A 366 -30.62 21.33 12.62
N MET A 367 -29.31 21.18 12.65
CA MET A 367 -28.55 20.74 13.82
C MET A 367 -27.32 21.63 13.90
N GLY A 368 -26.99 22.12 15.09
CA GLY A 368 -25.85 23.00 15.30
C GLY A 368 -25.29 22.83 16.69
N TRP A 369 -23.98 23.01 16.80
CA TRP A 369 -23.24 23.08 18.06
C TRP A 369 -22.74 24.51 18.22
N VAL A 370 -22.85 25.06 19.43
CA VAL A 370 -22.32 26.39 19.73
C VAL A 370 -21.42 26.34 20.94
N LYS A 371 -20.22 26.90 20.77
CA LYS A 371 -19.27 27.16 21.84
C LYS A 371 -19.53 28.57 22.39
N ILE A 372 -19.88 28.64 23.67
CA ILE A 372 -20.08 29.93 24.35
C ILE A 372 -18.80 30.31 25.08
N ASP A 373 -18.25 31.47 24.76
CA ASP A 373 -17.07 31.99 25.46
C ASP A 373 -17.33 32.15 26.96
N PRO A 374 -16.31 31.96 27.83
CA PRO A 374 -16.46 32.10 29.27
C PRO A 374 -17.03 33.46 29.71
N SER A 375 -16.77 34.53 28.95
CA SER A 375 -17.31 35.88 29.18
C SER A 375 -18.82 35.99 28.95
N ASN A 376 -19.42 35.01 28.29
CA ASN A 376 -20.84 34.94 27.92
C ASN A 376 -21.61 33.85 28.70
N ALA A 377 -20.98 33.23 29.70
CA ALA A 377 -21.62 32.22 30.54
C ALA A 377 -22.90 32.76 31.21
N GLY A 378 -24.01 32.00 31.08
CA GLY A 378 -25.31 32.33 31.66
C GLY A 378 -26.23 33.21 30.80
N LYS A 379 -25.80 33.59 29.59
CA LYS A 379 -26.68 34.24 28.60
C LYS A 379 -27.51 33.19 27.85
N VAL A 380 -28.71 33.58 27.43
CA VAL A 380 -29.56 32.76 26.54
C VAL A 380 -29.04 32.92 25.12
N VAL A 381 -28.77 31.79 24.46
CA VAL A 381 -28.41 31.74 23.05
C VAL A 381 -29.53 31.02 22.32
N THR A 382 -30.13 31.70 21.33
CA THR A 382 -31.10 31.10 20.42
C THR A 382 -30.35 30.66 19.17
N LEU A 383 -30.34 29.35 18.90
CA LEU A 383 -29.65 28.77 17.74
C LEU A 383 -30.54 28.75 16.51
N PHE A 384 -31.84 28.52 16.72
CA PHE A 384 -32.87 28.51 15.69
C PHE A 384 -34.09 29.20 16.28
N GLY A 385 -34.47 30.33 15.68
CA GLY A 385 -35.66 31.09 16.07
C GLY A 385 -36.34 31.63 14.81
N GLU A 386 -37.66 31.64 14.80
CA GLU A 386 -38.43 32.48 13.88
C GLU A 386 -38.56 33.87 14.52
N ASP A 387 -38.37 34.92 13.71
CA ASP A 387 -38.74 36.30 14.07
C ASP A 387 -40.25 36.53 13.99
#